data_AF-A0AAW2U5L2-F1
#
_entry.id   AF-A0AAW2U5L2-F1
#
_cell.length_a   1.000
_cell.length_b   1.000
_cell.length_c   1.000
_cell.angle_alpha   90.00
_cell.angle_beta   90.00
_cell.angle_gamma   90.00
#
_symmetry.space_group_name_H-M   'P 1'
#
loop_
_entity.id
_entity.type
_entity.pdbx_description
1 polymer ?
#
loop_
_entity_poly.entity_id
_entity_poly.type
_entity_poly.pdbx_seq_one_letter_code
_entity_poly.pdbx_strand_id
1 'polypeptide(L)'
;MERSKSFVSALQELKNLRPQLYSAAEYCEKSYLHSEQKQMVLENLKDYAVRALVNAIDHLGTVAYKLTDILEQQTLDISSIDLKVTCLNQQLLTCQTYTDKEGLRQQQVLAIIPKHHKHYLLPNNVNKKVHFSPHIQTDPRQPLQARGRLYPSGASAAKTLSWHLASETKSTLKGSPRGIMRCALESLMLFLTK
;
A
#
# COMPACT_ATOMS: atom_id res chain seq x y z
N MET A 1 2.89 10.09 17.40
CA MET A 1 3.48 11.40 17.77
C MET A 1 4.95 11.28 18.23
N GLU A 2 5.34 10.17 18.86
CA GLU A 2 6.72 10.01 19.36
C GLU A 2 7.78 9.91 18.24
N ARG A 3 7.50 9.13 17.19
CA ARG A 3 8.38 8.99 16.02
C ARG A 3 8.69 10.31 15.33
N SER A 4 7.67 11.14 15.10
CA SER A 4 7.81 12.46 14.49
C SER A 4 8.67 13.40 15.35
N LYS A 5 8.51 13.37 16.68
CA LYS A 5 9.40 14.13 17.59
C LYS A 5 10.85 13.64 17.49
N SER A 6 11.05 12.32 17.45
CA SER A 6 12.38 11.73 17.33
C SER A 6 13.08 12.05 16.00
N PHE A 7 12.31 12.17 14.91
CA PHE A 7 12.81 12.60 13.60
C PHE A 7 13.24 14.07 13.61
N VAL A 8 12.43 14.94 14.21
CA VAL A 8 12.78 16.37 14.37
C VAL A 8 14.04 16.52 15.22
N SER A 9 14.20 15.71 16.28
CA SER A 9 15.43 15.69 17.08
C SER A 9 16.65 15.29 16.26
N ALA A 10 16.55 14.23 15.46
CA ALA A 10 17.66 13.79 14.60
C ALA A 10 18.02 14.82 13.53
N LEU A 11 17.03 15.51 12.95
CA LEU A 11 17.25 16.64 12.04
C LEU A 11 17.98 17.79 12.73
N GLN A 12 17.64 18.05 14.00
CA GLN A 12 18.30 19.09 14.77
C GLN A 12 19.76 18.73 15.07
N GLU A 13 20.04 17.47 15.42
CA GLU A 13 21.41 16.96 15.61
C GLU A 13 22.23 17.08 14.32
N LEU A 14 21.66 16.70 13.17
CA LEU A 14 22.31 16.88 11.87
C LEU A 14 22.56 18.36 11.54
N LYS A 15 21.66 19.27 11.91
CA LYS A 15 21.90 20.72 11.77
C LYS A 15 23.04 21.21 12.66
N ASN A 16 23.16 20.66 13.86
CA ASN A 16 24.18 21.04 14.83
C ASN A 16 25.59 20.58 14.43
N LEU A 17 25.71 19.60 13.52
CA LEU A 17 26.98 19.20 12.92
C LEU A 17 27.64 20.33 12.11
N ARG A 18 26.85 21.18 11.44
CA ARG A 18 27.37 22.24 10.57
C ARG A 18 28.35 23.18 11.30
N PRO A 19 27.97 23.84 12.41
CA PRO A 19 28.91 24.71 13.13
C PRO A 19 30.12 23.94 13.66
N GLN A 20 29.96 22.68 14.08
CA GLN A 20 31.07 21.85 14.55
C GLN A 20 32.11 21.60 13.44
N LEU A 21 31.65 21.27 12.24
CA LEU A 21 32.52 21.05 11.08
C LEU A 21 33.22 22.34 10.65
N TYR A 22 32.53 23.49 10.69
CA TYR A 22 33.14 24.79 10.40
C TYR A 22 34.24 25.15 11.40
N SER A 23 33.97 25.04 12.70
CA SER A 23 34.97 25.33 13.74
C SER A 23 36.17 24.37 13.65
N ALA A 24 35.92 23.10 13.35
CA ALA A 24 36.98 22.12 13.16
C ALA A 24 37.84 22.41 11.93
N ALA A 25 37.23 22.82 10.81
CA ALA A 25 37.94 23.21 9.60
C ALA A 25 38.83 24.43 9.83
N GLU A 26 38.31 25.44 10.53
CA GLU A 26 39.08 26.65 10.90
C GLU A 26 40.27 26.30 11.80
N TYR A 27 40.08 25.40 12.77
CA TYR A 27 41.15 24.89 13.62
C TYR A 27 42.22 24.15 12.80
N CYS A 28 41.80 23.30 11.86
CA CYS A 28 42.68 22.56 10.98
C CYS A 28 43.57 23.49 10.14
N GLU A 29 43.00 24.56 9.59
CA GLU A 29 43.73 25.56 8.81
C GLU A 29 44.78 26.29 9.67
N LYS A 30 44.38 26.78 10.85
CA LYS A 30 45.29 27.45 11.78
C LYS A 30 46.42 26.52 12.24
N SER A 31 46.10 25.27 12.55
CA SER A 31 47.08 24.26 13.00
C SER A 31 48.12 23.94 11.93
N TYR A 32 47.71 23.88 10.66
CA TYR A 32 48.62 23.63 9.54
C TYR A 32 49.57 24.81 9.25
N LEU A 33 49.08 26.05 9.38
CA LEU A 33 49.88 27.25 9.11
C LEU A 33 50.94 27.53 10.19
N HIS A 34 50.66 27.20 11.45
CA HIS A 34 51.52 27.56 12.59
C HIS A 34 52.45 26.42 13.08
N SER A 35 52.32 25.21 12.54
CA SER A 35 53.13 24.06 12.95
C SER A 35 54.37 23.87 12.07
N GLU A 36 55.54 23.66 12.70
CA GLU A 36 56.76 23.27 11.98
C GLU A 36 56.72 21.80 11.50
N GLN A 37 55.98 20.94 12.21
CA GLN A 37 55.86 19.51 11.92
C GLN A 37 54.69 19.22 10.98
N LYS A 38 54.77 19.75 9.75
CA LYS A 38 53.67 19.72 8.76
C LYS A 38 53.17 18.32 8.42
N GLN A 39 54.06 17.34 8.31
CA GLN A 39 53.70 15.96 7.93
C GLN A 39 52.82 15.28 8.99
N MET A 40 53.13 15.48 10.28
CA MET A 40 52.36 14.92 11.39
C MET A 40 50.97 15.56 11.47
N VAL A 41 50.89 16.89 11.31
CA VAL A 41 49.60 17.61 11.27
C VAL A 41 48.76 17.12 10.10
N LEU A 42 49.37 16.85 8.94
CA LEU A 42 48.68 16.33 7.77
C LEU A 42 48.07 14.95 8.03
N GLU A 43 48.81 13.98 8.56
CA GLU A 43 48.27 12.65 8.85
C GLU A 43 47.11 12.72 9.87
N ASN A 44 47.25 13.52 10.93
CA ASN A 44 46.16 13.75 11.90
C ASN A 44 44.92 14.40 11.26
N LEU A 45 45.11 15.34 10.31
CA LEU A 45 44.01 15.96 9.57
C LEU A 45 43.24 14.94 8.74
N LYS A 46 43.94 13.98 8.12
CA LYS A 46 43.31 12.94 7.30
C LYS A 46 42.43 12.05 8.17
N ASP A 47 42.95 11.59 9.31
CA ASP A 47 42.19 10.79 10.26
C ASP A 47 40.96 11.53 10.77
N TYR A 48 41.11 12.82 11.04
CA TYR A 48 39.99 13.67 11.43
C TYR A 48 38.96 13.83 10.31
N ALA A 49 39.38 14.07 9.08
CA ALA A 49 38.50 14.21 7.92
C ALA A 49 37.68 12.93 7.65
N VAL A 50 38.33 11.75 7.75
CA VAL A 50 37.64 10.45 7.62
C VAL A 50 36.60 10.30 8.73
N ARG A 51 36.95 10.59 9.99
CA ARG A 51 36.00 10.51 11.12
C ARG A 51 34.84 11.49 10.98
N ALA A 52 35.11 12.72 10.56
CA ALA A 52 34.09 13.74 10.32
C ALA A 52 33.11 13.31 9.22
N LEU A 53 33.63 12.71 8.14
CA LEU A 53 32.81 12.17 7.06
C LEU A 53 31.93 11.01 7.53
N VAL A 54 32.49 10.05 8.26
CA VAL A 54 31.73 8.92 8.81
C VAL A 54 30.64 9.41 9.75
N ASN A 55 30.94 10.40 10.61
CA ASN A 55 29.97 10.99 11.52
C ASN A 55 28.81 11.69 10.78
N ALA A 56 29.11 12.48 9.75
CA ALA A 56 28.09 13.12 8.94
C ALA A 56 27.19 12.11 8.21
N ILE A 57 27.79 11.04 7.67
CA ILE A 57 27.05 9.93 7.04
C ILE A 57 26.16 9.22 8.06
N ASP A 58 26.65 8.97 9.28
CA ASP A 58 25.89 8.32 10.35
C ASP A 58 24.66 9.13 10.77
N HIS A 59 24.82 10.44 11.00
CA HIS A 59 23.69 11.32 11.29
C HIS A 59 22.69 11.38 10.14
N LEU A 60 23.16 11.44 8.88
CA LEU A 60 22.28 11.40 7.71
C LEU A 60 21.54 10.07 7.60
N GLY A 61 22.23 8.95 7.85
CA GLY A 61 21.64 7.61 7.90
C GLY A 61 20.56 7.50 8.96
N THR A 62 20.77 8.09 10.14
CA THR A 62 19.78 8.13 11.21
C THR A 62 18.54 8.95 10.83
N VAL A 63 18.73 10.11 10.20
CA VAL A 63 17.63 10.94 9.69
C VAL A 63 16.83 10.19 8.62
N ALA A 64 17.51 9.55 7.67
CA ALA A 64 16.89 8.77 6.61
C ALA A 64 16.09 7.59 7.19
N TYR A 65 16.66 6.83 8.12
CA TYR A 65 15.97 5.72 8.78
C TYR A 65 14.70 6.17 9.49
N LYS A 66 14.77 7.25 10.28
CA LYS A 66 13.61 7.79 11.00
C LYS A 66 12.54 8.36 10.06
N LEU A 67 12.94 8.95 8.94
CA LEU A 67 12.00 9.41 7.91
C LEU A 67 11.26 8.23 7.28
N THR A 68 12.00 7.19 6.89
CA THR A 68 11.42 5.98 6.30
C THR A 68 10.45 5.30 7.27
N ASP A 69 10.79 5.18 8.56
CA ASP A 69 9.90 4.63 9.59
C ASP A 69 8.56 5.39 9.69
N ILE A 70 8.59 6.73 9.58
CA ILE A 70 7.36 7.54 9.56
C ILE A 70 6.54 7.28 8.30
N LEU A 71 7.19 7.22 7.13
CA LEU A 71 6.52 6.99 5.84
C LEU A 71 5.90 5.60 5.74
N GLU A 72 6.59 4.56 6.23
CA GLU A 72 6.07 3.20 6.29
C GLU A 72 4.82 3.14 7.17
N GLN A 73 4.86 3.75 8.36
CA GLN A 73 3.69 3.82 9.24
C GLN A 73 2.51 4.53 8.56
N GLN A 74 2.75 5.68 7.92
CA GLN A 74 1.70 6.39 7.19
C GLN A 74 1.11 5.55 6.06
N THR A 75 1.94 4.79 5.35
CA THR A 75 1.50 3.90 4.27
C THR A 75 0.59 2.78 4.80
N LEU A 76 0.95 2.20 5.95
CA LEU A 76 0.12 1.18 6.62
C LEU A 76 -1.22 1.76 7.08
N ASP A 77 -1.21 2.97 7.66
CA ASP A 77 -2.43 3.63 8.12
C ASP A 77 -3.37 3.95 6.96
N ILE A 78 -2.83 4.46 5.83
CA ILE A 78 -3.59 4.71 4.60
C ILE A 78 -4.19 3.41 4.07
N SER A 79 -3.41 2.33 4.02
CA SER A 79 -3.89 1.02 3.54
C SER A 79 -5.04 0.49 4.40
N SER A 80 -4.96 0.68 5.73
CA SER A 80 -6.03 0.32 6.67
C SER A 80 -7.31 1.14 6.44
N ILE A 81 -7.17 2.43 6.17
CA ILE A 81 -8.31 3.31 5.86
C ILE A 81 -8.93 2.92 4.52
N ASP A 82 -8.12 2.66 3.49
CA ASP A 82 -8.58 2.27 2.17
C ASP A 82 -9.39 0.95 2.21
N LEU A 83 -8.94 -0.02 3.00
CA LEU A 83 -9.67 -1.26 3.22
C LEU A 83 -11.03 -1.01 3.91
N LYS A 84 -11.09 -0.12 4.90
CA LYS A 84 -12.36 0.27 5.54
C LYS A 84 -13.30 0.98 4.57
N VAL A 85 -12.78 1.89 3.75
CA VAL A 85 -13.55 2.59 2.71
C VAL A 85 -14.11 1.59 1.70
N THR A 86 -13.29 0.65 1.24
CA THR A 86 -13.71 -0.41 0.31
C THR A 86 -14.81 -1.28 0.92
N CYS A 87 -14.66 -1.67 2.19
CA CYS A 87 -15.68 -2.43 2.93
C CYS A 87 -17.02 -1.67 3.00
N LEU A 88 -16.99 -0.40 3.39
CA LEU A 88 -18.19 0.45 3.43
C LEU A 88 -18.84 0.59 2.05
N ASN A 89 -18.03 0.75 1.00
CA ASN A 89 -18.54 0.84 -0.37
C ASN A 89 -19.23 -0.46 -0.82
N GLN A 90 -18.67 -1.62 -0.48
CA GLN A 90 -19.29 -2.92 -0.76
C GLN A 90 -20.62 -3.10 0.00
N GLN A 91 -20.67 -2.70 1.27
CA GLN A 91 -21.90 -2.72 2.07
C GLN A 91 -22.97 -1.81 1.46
N LEU A 92 -22.60 -0.58 1.08
CA LEU A 92 -23.50 0.37 0.44
C LEU A 92 -24.06 -0.19 -0.87
N LEU A 93 -23.21 -0.71 -1.74
CA LEU A 93 -23.63 -1.32 -3.01
C LEU A 93 -24.56 -2.52 -2.80
N THR A 94 -24.30 -3.32 -1.78
CA THR A 94 -25.14 -4.45 -1.40
C THR A 94 -26.53 -3.99 -0.95
N CYS A 95 -26.60 -2.96 -0.10
CA CYS A 95 -27.85 -2.37 0.36
C CYS A 95 -28.65 -1.74 -0.80
N GLN A 96 -27.97 -1.05 -1.71
CA GLN A 96 -28.60 -0.48 -2.91
C GLN A 96 -29.19 -1.59 -3.78
N THR A 97 -28.39 -2.61 -4.09
CA THR A 97 -28.83 -3.77 -4.88
C THR A 97 -30.01 -4.49 -4.23
N TYR A 98 -30.03 -4.60 -2.90
CA TYR A 98 -31.14 -5.21 -2.17
C TYR A 98 -32.41 -4.36 -2.26
N THR A 99 -32.30 -3.05 -2.05
CA THR A 99 -33.42 -2.11 -2.16
C THR A 99 -34.03 -2.13 -3.57
N ASP A 100 -33.20 -2.13 -4.61
CA ASP A 100 -33.66 -2.19 -6.00
C ASP A 100 -34.42 -3.49 -6.29
N LYS A 101 -33.91 -4.63 -5.78
CA LYS A 101 -34.57 -5.94 -5.92
C LYS A 101 -35.90 -6.00 -5.19
N GLU A 102 -35.98 -5.48 -3.97
CA GLU A 102 -37.26 -5.43 -3.25
C GLU A 102 -38.26 -4.48 -3.91
N GLY A 103 -37.82 -3.36 -4.47
CA GLY A 103 -38.67 -2.47 -5.27
C GLY A 103 -39.29 -3.19 -6.48
N LEU A 104 -38.46 -3.91 -7.26
CA LEU A 104 -38.94 -4.74 -8.37
C LEU A 104 -39.91 -5.84 -7.91
N ARG A 105 -39.63 -6.48 -6.77
CA ARG A 105 -40.48 -7.54 -6.21
C ARG A 105 -41.85 -6.99 -5.80
N GLN A 106 -41.90 -5.81 -5.19
CA GLN A 106 -43.16 -5.14 -4.86
C GLN A 106 -43.97 -4.79 -6.12
N GLN A 107 -43.32 -4.26 -7.17
CA GLN A 107 -43.98 -3.98 -8.44
C GLN A 107 -44.56 -5.26 -9.09
N GLN A 108 -43.82 -6.37 -9.05
CA GLN A 108 -44.30 -7.64 -9.61
C GLN A 108 -45.47 -8.23 -8.81
N VAL A 109 -45.48 -8.11 -7.48
CA VAL A 109 -46.59 -8.57 -6.63
C VAL A 109 -47.88 -7.79 -6.93
N LEU A 110 -47.78 -6.49 -7.25
CA LEU A 110 -48.93 -5.69 -7.67
C LEU A 110 -49.48 -6.11 -9.05
N ALA A 111 -48.65 -6.69 -9.91
CA ALA A 111 -49.06 -7.27 -11.17
C ALA A 111 -49.63 -8.69 -10.97
N ILE A 112 -50.81 -8.80 -10.37
CA ILE A 112 -51.55 -10.06 -10.30
C ILE A 112 -52.01 -10.40 -11.72
N ILE A 113 -51.26 -11.26 -12.42
CA ILE A 113 -51.67 -11.80 -13.73
C ILE A 113 -52.60 -12.98 -13.46
N PRO A 114 -53.91 -12.87 -13.70
CA PRO A 114 -54.82 -13.98 -13.45
C PRO A 114 -54.50 -15.08 -14.46
N LYS A 115 -54.23 -16.28 -13.96
CA LYS A 115 -53.96 -17.44 -14.81
C LYS A 115 -55.29 -18.02 -15.28
N HIS A 116 -55.73 -17.58 -16.46
CA HIS A 116 -56.97 -18.04 -17.07
C HIS A 116 -56.73 -19.43 -17.66
N HIS A 117 -57.46 -20.43 -17.17
CA HIS A 117 -57.46 -21.77 -17.75
C HIS A 117 -58.48 -21.81 -18.88
N LYS A 118 -58.12 -22.41 -20.03
CA LYS A 118 -59.06 -22.58 -21.15
C LYS A 118 -60.02 -23.72 -20.81
N HIS A 119 -61.22 -23.37 -20.34
CA HIS A 119 -62.31 -24.33 -20.20
C HIS A 119 -63.05 -24.44 -21.55
N TYR A 120 -62.86 -25.56 -22.25
CA TYR A 120 -63.71 -25.91 -23.38
C TYR A 120 -64.99 -26.55 -22.83
N LEU A 121 -66.10 -25.80 -22.84
CA LEU A 121 -67.41 -26.35 -22.57
C LEU A 121 -67.85 -27.16 -23.78
N LEU A 122 -67.78 -28.49 -23.69
CA LEU A 122 -68.38 -29.37 -24.69
C LEU A 122 -69.90 -29.36 -24.49
N PRO A 123 -70.70 -28.95 -25.50
CA PRO A 123 -72.15 -29.02 -25.43
C PRO A 123 -72.57 -30.46 -25.14
N ASN A 124 -73.36 -30.64 -24.09
CA ASN A 124 -73.80 -31.93 -23.61
C ASN A 124 -74.62 -32.67 -24.69
N ASN A 125 -74.00 -33.60 -25.41
CA ASN A 125 -74.73 -34.67 -26.08
C ASN A 125 -74.34 -36.04 -25.51
N VAL A 126 -75.25 -36.55 -24.69
CA VAL A 126 -75.51 -37.97 -24.48
C VAL A 126 -74.37 -38.77 -23.82
N ASN A 127 -74.46 -38.80 -22.48
CA ASN A 127 -74.53 -40.03 -21.69
C ASN A 127 -73.40 -41.06 -21.92
N LYS A 128 -72.38 -41.01 -21.06
CA LYS A 128 -71.65 -42.19 -20.52
C LYS A 128 -70.85 -41.77 -19.29
N LYS A 129 -71.17 -42.40 -18.15
CA LYS A 129 -70.44 -42.26 -16.88
C LYS A 129 -68.96 -42.60 -17.08
N VAL A 130 -68.08 -41.62 -16.90
CA VAL A 130 -66.67 -41.88 -16.59
C VAL A 130 -66.38 -41.22 -15.26
N HIS A 131 -66.12 -42.05 -14.25
CA HIS A 131 -65.74 -41.63 -12.92
C HIS A 131 -64.28 -41.14 -12.98
N PHE A 132 -64.08 -39.82 -13.07
CA PHE A 132 -62.80 -39.21 -12.77
C PHE A 132 -62.85 -38.70 -11.33
N SER A 133 -62.10 -39.35 -10.44
CA SER A 133 -61.87 -38.87 -9.08
C SER A 133 -60.57 -38.07 -9.07
N PRO A 134 -60.59 -36.74 -8.83
CA PRO A 134 -59.38 -35.99 -8.53
C PRO A 134 -59.20 -36.01 -7.00
N HIS A 135 -58.39 -36.94 -6.50
CA HIS A 135 -57.92 -36.86 -5.12
C HIS A 135 -56.85 -35.78 -5.02
N ILE A 136 -57.25 -34.55 -4.69
CA ILE A 136 -56.34 -33.47 -4.31
C ILE A 136 -56.03 -33.65 -2.83
N GLN A 137 -54.89 -34.28 -2.50
CA GLN A 137 -54.26 -34.09 -1.21
C GLN A 137 -53.44 -32.81 -1.24
N THR A 138 -53.97 -31.77 -0.62
CA THR A 138 -53.22 -30.58 -0.22
C THR A 138 -52.47 -30.91 1.06
N ASP A 139 -51.19 -31.23 0.96
CA ASP A 139 -50.26 -31.22 2.09
C ASP A 139 -49.57 -29.84 2.15
N PRO A 140 -49.73 -29.05 3.24
CA PRO A 140 -49.07 -27.77 3.36
C PRO A 140 -47.84 -27.86 4.26
N ARG A 141 -46.87 -28.75 4.03
CA ARG A 141 -45.55 -28.65 4.69
C ARG A 141 -44.41 -29.21 3.86
N GLN A 142 -43.68 -28.35 3.14
CA GLN A 142 -42.22 -28.48 3.05
C GLN A 142 -41.51 -27.12 3.07
N PRO A 143 -40.48 -26.95 3.92
CA PRO A 143 -39.62 -25.76 3.92
C PRO A 143 -38.66 -25.77 2.73
N LEU A 144 -38.31 -24.57 2.29
CA LEU A 144 -37.38 -24.25 1.23
C LEU A 144 -36.10 -25.12 1.28
N GLN A 145 -35.91 -25.97 0.27
CA GLN A 145 -34.59 -26.49 -0.04
C GLN A 145 -33.77 -25.37 -0.68
N ALA A 146 -32.72 -24.95 0.03
CA ALA A 146 -31.66 -24.12 -0.52
C ALA A 146 -30.98 -24.88 -1.67
N ARG A 147 -31.28 -24.49 -2.91
CA ARG A 147 -30.59 -24.99 -4.10
C ARG A 147 -29.17 -24.42 -4.10
N GLY A 148 -28.20 -25.25 -3.73
CA GLY A 148 -26.79 -24.97 -3.94
C GLY A 148 -26.54 -24.61 -5.40
N ARG A 149 -26.03 -23.40 -5.65
CA ARG A 149 -25.57 -23.01 -6.97
C ARG A 149 -24.27 -23.77 -7.26
N LEU A 150 -24.36 -24.69 -8.21
CA LEU A 150 -23.23 -25.20 -8.98
C LEU A 150 -22.57 -24.01 -9.70
N TYR A 151 -21.26 -23.85 -9.47
CA TYR A 151 -20.38 -23.03 -10.30
C TYR A 151 -20.36 -23.60 -11.73
N PRO A 152 -20.54 -22.79 -12.78
CA PRO A 152 -20.09 -23.18 -14.10
C PRO A 152 -18.58 -22.95 -14.19
N SER A 153 -17.84 -24.07 -14.22
CA SER A 153 -16.48 -24.15 -14.74
C SER A 153 -16.51 -23.86 -16.24
N GLY A 154 -15.76 -22.85 -16.67
CA GLY A 154 -15.54 -22.49 -18.06
C GLY A 154 -14.25 -21.70 -18.17
N ALA A 155 -13.20 -22.37 -18.62
CA ALA A 155 -11.86 -21.83 -18.82
C ALA A 155 -11.84 -20.70 -19.87
N SER A 156 -11.09 -19.63 -19.61
CA SER A 156 -10.26 -18.99 -20.63
C SER A 156 -9.16 -18.14 -19.99
N ALA A 157 -8.02 -18.17 -20.65
CA ALA A 157 -6.70 -17.76 -20.22
C ALA A 157 -6.51 -16.26 -19.93
N ALA A 158 -5.64 -15.95 -18.97
CA ALA A 158 -4.60 -14.93 -19.15
C ALA A 158 -3.55 -14.94 -18.02
N LYS A 159 -2.38 -15.48 -18.37
CA LYS A 159 -1.04 -14.92 -18.12
C LYS A 159 -0.62 -14.67 -16.66
N THR A 160 0.07 -15.66 -16.12
CA THR A 160 1.11 -15.55 -15.07
C THR A 160 2.06 -14.40 -15.39
N LEU A 161 2.09 -13.35 -14.56
CA LEU A 161 3.15 -12.35 -14.58
C LEU A 161 4.19 -12.74 -13.54
N SER A 162 5.29 -13.34 -14.00
CA SER A 162 6.50 -13.60 -13.25
C SER A 162 7.31 -12.31 -13.15
N TRP A 163 7.57 -11.83 -11.93
CA TRP A 163 8.54 -10.77 -11.69
C TRP A 163 9.94 -11.39 -11.60
N HIS A 164 10.67 -11.37 -12.71
CA HIS A 164 12.13 -11.43 -12.68
C HIS A 164 12.66 -10.02 -12.88
N LEU A 165 13.21 -9.43 -11.81
CA LEU A 165 14.07 -8.26 -11.92
C LEU A 165 15.46 -8.67 -11.40
N ALA A 166 16.31 -9.09 -12.34
CA ALA A 166 17.75 -9.15 -12.14
C ALA A 166 18.34 -7.92 -12.81
N SER A 167 19.13 -7.15 -12.06
CA SER A 167 20.29 -6.40 -12.57
C SER A 167 21.16 -5.98 -11.40
N GLU A 168 22.13 -6.84 -11.11
CA GLU A 168 23.42 -6.40 -10.62
C GLU A 168 24.15 -5.68 -11.78
N THR A 169 24.59 -4.45 -11.55
CA THR A 169 25.81 -3.96 -12.22
C THR A 169 26.69 -3.29 -11.18
N LYS A 170 27.77 -3.98 -10.82
CA LYS A 170 28.97 -3.43 -10.18
C LYS A 170 29.38 -2.14 -10.89
N SER A 171 29.49 -1.04 -10.16
CA SER A 171 30.35 0.06 -10.57
C SER A 171 31.67 -0.03 -9.81
N THR A 172 32.74 -0.37 -10.53
CA THR A 172 34.11 -0.30 -10.02
C THR A 172 34.59 1.14 -10.17
N LEU A 173 34.42 1.94 -9.12
CA LEU A 173 34.97 3.30 -9.09
C LEU A 173 36.40 3.24 -8.56
N LYS A 174 37.35 2.99 -9.46
CA LYS A 174 38.79 3.10 -9.20
C LYS A 174 39.17 4.59 -9.19
N GLY A 175 38.88 5.26 -8.07
CA GLY A 175 39.25 6.65 -7.83
C GLY A 175 40.62 6.77 -7.17
N SER A 176 41.55 7.45 -7.84
CA SER A 176 42.88 7.82 -7.32
C SER A 176 42.74 8.60 -5.98
N PRO A 177 43.52 8.26 -4.93
CA PRO A 177 43.36 8.83 -3.59
C PRO A 177 43.85 10.29 -3.44
N ARG A 178 44.36 10.91 -4.51
CA ARG A 178 44.96 12.25 -4.44
C ARG A 178 43.96 13.41 -4.61
N GLY A 179 42.74 13.16 -5.06
CA GLY A 179 41.69 14.18 -5.23
C GLY A 179 40.52 14.12 -4.24
N ILE A 180 40.42 13.04 -3.45
CA ILE A 180 39.21 12.73 -2.67
C ILE A 180 39.05 13.65 -1.46
N MET A 181 40.14 14.13 -0.85
CA MET A 181 40.05 14.90 0.40
C MET A 181 39.59 16.35 0.23
N ARG A 182 39.90 16.99 -0.90
CA ARG A 182 39.40 18.33 -1.19
C ARG A 182 37.92 18.29 -1.62
N CYS A 183 37.56 17.32 -2.44
CA CYS A 183 36.18 17.15 -2.89
C CYS A 183 35.22 16.67 -1.80
N ALA A 184 35.64 15.85 -0.84
CA ALA A 184 34.75 15.33 0.20
C ALA A 184 34.31 16.42 1.18
N LEU A 185 35.24 17.25 1.66
CA LEU A 185 34.95 18.38 2.55
C LEU A 185 34.19 19.50 1.82
N GLU A 186 34.59 19.86 0.59
CA GLU A 186 33.84 20.84 -0.21
C GLU A 186 32.44 20.35 -0.58
N SER A 187 32.25 19.06 -0.90
CA SER A 187 30.92 18.49 -1.21
C SER A 187 30.04 18.36 0.03
N LEU A 188 30.61 17.99 1.18
CA LEU A 188 29.88 17.93 2.46
C LEU A 188 29.47 19.33 2.92
N MET A 189 30.36 20.32 2.76
CA MET A 189 30.06 21.72 3.02
C MET A 189 29.00 22.25 2.05
N LEU A 190 29.10 21.99 0.74
CA LEU A 190 28.07 22.36 -0.25
C LEU A 190 26.70 21.73 0.05
N PHE A 191 26.68 20.45 0.47
CA PHE A 191 25.46 19.74 0.85
C PHE A 191 24.82 20.33 2.12
N LEU A 192 25.63 20.87 3.04
CA LEU A 192 25.16 21.54 4.24
C LEU A 192 24.83 23.02 4.03
N THR A 193 25.22 23.65 2.92
CA THR A 193 25.03 25.11 2.67
C THR A 193 23.76 25.43 1.87
N LYS A 194 23.16 24.46 1.17
CA LYS A 194 21.80 24.56 0.62
C LYS A 194 20.76 24.03 1.61
#